data_AF-A0A838DNQ1-F1
#
_entry.id   AF-A0A838DNQ1-F1
#
_cell.length_a   1.000
_cell.length_b   1.000
_cell.length_c   1.000
_cell.angle_alpha   90.00
_cell.angle_beta   90.00
_cell.angle_gamma   90.00
#
_symmetry.space_group_name_H-M   'P 1'
#
loop_
_entity.id
_entity.type
_entity.pdbx_description
1 polymer ?
#
loop_
_entity_poly.entity_id
_entity_poly.type
_entity_poly.pdbx_seq_one_letter_code
_entity_poly.pdbx_strand_id
1 'polypeptide(L)'
;MRAEYKEHWPKRGLVLIMFFPLGLLILLVGVSNVLVPTYTAGVNLYWLDQLVAFVQLVSRLTFLIMGGCFTLLGIVFMFLLAVMLWQGQQRVYLGEKGFISDRRQIETAVRWKVETAVRWEAVQEIRQSVFFSKSKTKSVRQVTSVSSYMLIPAEGKQCSISAEPGPEIEQAVTAYLLPRALENYQAGKTLSFGWLTLDNQGLHLTPEQTFGRKLTVLKKLPAVAHALPKLQGLCVASGEHFLPWENLACYWIDEAGNALVLSKKGERKHWAIVPLEQVANPALCLTLIDTILYGDTRESA
;
A
#
# COMPACT_ATOMS: atom_id res chain seq x y z
N MET A 1 -6.99 -14.20 -12.92
CA MET A 1 -7.44 -12.79 -12.84
C MET A 1 -6.61 -11.98 -13.84
N ARG A 2 -7.24 -11.32 -14.83
CA ARG A 2 -6.52 -10.48 -15.80
C ARG A 2 -6.13 -9.17 -15.12
N ALA A 3 -4.84 -8.92 -14.94
CA ALA A 3 -4.32 -7.58 -14.71
C ALA A 3 -4.47 -6.79 -16.02
N GLU A 4 -5.65 -6.21 -16.24
CA GLU A 4 -5.84 -5.25 -17.33
C GLU A 4 -5.01 -4.01 -17.01
N TYR A 5 -3.90 -3.88 -17.74
CA TYR A 5 -3.02 -2.73 -17.73
C TYR A 5 -3.85 -1.45 -17.95
N LYS A 6 -4.04 -0.68 -16.87
CA LYS A 6 -4.82 0.57 -16.81
C LYS A 6 -4.11 1.75 -17.52
N GLU A 7 -3.17 1.46 -18.42
CA GLU A 7 -2.26 2.43 -19.07
C GLU A 7 -2.94 3.31 -20.13
N HIS A 8 -4.15 2.96 -20.60
CA HIS A 8 -4.82 3.71 -21.67
C HIS A 8 -5.77 4.81 -21.18
N TRP A 9 -6.09 4.83 -19.89
CA TRP A 9 -7.00 5.82 -19.31
C TRP A 9 -6.49 7.27 -19.33
N PRO A 10 -5.21 7.58 -18.99
CA PRO A 10 -4.76 8.97 -19.00
C PRO A 10 -4.82 9.59 -20.40
N LYS A 11 -4.54 8.81 -21.45
CA LYS A 11 -4.63 9.30 -22.84
C LYS A 11 -6.06 9.58 -23.28
N ARG A 12 -7.02 8.73 -22.89
CA ARG A 12 -8.45 8.94 -23.19
C ARG A 12 -9.03 10.11 -22.39
N GLY A 13 -8.63 10.25 -21.12
CA GLY A 13 -8.99 11.41 -20.31
C GLY A 13 -8.51 12.72 -20.93
N LEU A 14 -7.29 12.76 -21.47
CA LEU A 14 -6.73 13.97 -22.09
C LEU A 14 -7.55 14.46 -23.29
N VAL A 15 -8.09 13.54 -24.11
CA VAL A 15 -9.01 13.89 -25.20
C VAL A 15 -10.31 14.50 -24.67
N LEU A 16 -10.81 14.03 -23.51
CA LEU A 16 -12.03 14.55 -22.91
C LEU A 16 -11.84 15.93 -22.24
N ILE A 17 -10.63 16.28 -21.82
CA ILE A 17 -10.32 17.64 -21.31
C ILE A 17 -10.46 18.69 -22.43
N MET A 18 -10.24 18.33 -23.70
CA MET A 18 -10.33 19.25 -24.84
C MET A 18 -11.74 19.86 -25.04
N PHE A 19 -12.79 19.26 -24.48
CA PHE A 19 -14.15 19.80 -24.54
C PHE A 19 -14.29 21.12 -23.78
N PHE A 20 -13.51 21.34 -22.73
CA PHE A 20 -13.53 22.57 -21.95
C PHE A 20 -13.04 23.81 -22.75
N PRO A 21 -11.83 23.84 -23.33
CA PRO A 21 -11.38 24.98 -24.12
C PRO A 21 -12.21 25.18 -25.40
N LEU A 22 -12.69 24.09 -26.01
CA LEU A 22 -13.60 24.18 -27.15
C LEU A 22 -14.92 24.86 -26.78
N GLY A 23 -15.51 24.47 -25.65
CA GLY A 23 -16.72 25.10 -25.12
C GLY A 23 -16.52 26.59 -24.84
N LEU A 24 -15.40 26.96 -24.19
CA LEU A 24 -15.07 28.36 -23.91
C LEU A 24 -14.93 29.19 -25.20
N LEU A 25 -14.31 28.63 -26.24
CA LEU A 25 -14.16 29.29 -27.53
C LEU A 25 -15.51 29.53 -28.21
N ILE A 26 -16.41 28.53 -28.21
CA ILE A 26 -17.77 28.67 -28.74
C ILE A 26 -18.54 29.73 -27.96
N LEU A 27 -18.40 29.77 -26.63
CA LEU A 27 -19.05 30.75 -25.77
C LEU A 27 -18.55 32.18 -26.06
N LEU A 28 -17.24 32.35 -26.27
CA LEU A 28 -16.64 33.65 -26.64
C LEU A 28 -17.17 34.15 -28.00
N VAL A 29 -17.27 33.25 -28.99
CA VAL A 29 -17.87 33.56 -30.30
C VAL A 29 -19.37 33.88 -30.16
N GLY A 30 -20.10 33.14 -29.34
CA GLY A 30 -21.52 33.41 -29.06
C GLY A 30 -21.74 34.77 -28.42
N VAL A 31 -20.96 35.11 -27.39
CA VAL A 31 -21.04 36.39 -26.66
C VAL A 31 -20.66 37.57 -27.57
N SER A 32 -19.59 37.45 -28.34
CA SER A 32 -19.22 38.50 -29.29
C SER A 32 -20.30 38.73 -30.35
N ASN A 33 -20.93 37.67 -30.86
CA ASN A 33 -22.06 37.79 -31.79
C ASN A 33 -23.29 38.48 -31.18
N VAL A 34 -23.52 38.34 -29.87
CA VAL A 34 -24.61 39.06 -29.17
C VAL A 34 -24.30 40.54 -29.02
N LEU A 35 -23.03 40.87 -28.78
CA LEU A 35 -22.58 42.25 -28.56
C LEU A 35 -22.53 43.08 -29.84
N VAL A 36 -22.40 42.45 -31.02
CA VAL A 36 -22.39 43.18 -32.29
C VAL A 36 -23.82 43.61 -32.65
N PRO A 37 -24.10 44.93 -32.74
CA PRO A 37 -25.40 45.42 -33.17
C PRO A 37 -25.65 45.01 -34.62
N THR A 38 -26.87 44.54 -34.89
CA THR A 38 -27.30 44.16 -36.23
C THR A 38 -27.62 45.42 -37.02
N TYR A 39 -26.75 45.79 -37.96
CA TYR A 39 -27.06 46.83 -38.93
C TYR A 39 -27.99 46.27 -39.99
N THR A 40 -29.27 46.67 -39.96
CA THR A 40 -30.18 46.45 -41.07
C THR A 40 -29.89 47.50 -42.13
N ALA A 41 -29.38 47.07 -43.30
CA ALA A 41 -29.32 47.94 -44.47
C ALA A 41 -30.77 48.25 -44.85
N GLY A 42 -31.16 49.53 -44.89
CA GLY A 42 -32.55 49.99 -44.97
C GLY A 42 -33.31 49.55 -46.23
N VAL A 43 -33.71 48.28 -46.28
CA VAL A 43 -34.59 47.71 -47.30
C VAL A 43 -36.03 47.88 -46.80
N ASN A 44 -36.90 48.46 -47.63
CA ASN A 44 -38.26 48.90 -47.25
C ASN A 44 -39.29 47.74 -47.04
N LEU A 45 -38.83 46.53 -46.69
CA LEU A 45 -39.65 45.32 -46.52
C LEU A 45 -39.65 44.87 -45.05
N TYR A 46 -40.54 45.47 -44.26
CA TYR A 46 -40.66 45.27 -42.82
C TYR A 46 -40.73 43.79 -42.36
N TRP A 47 -41.40 42.92 -43.12
CA TRP A 47 -41.55 41.50 -42.75
C TRP A 47 -40.24 40.70 -42.92
N LEU A 48 -39.38 41.07 -43.88
CA LEU A 48 -38.08 40.43 -44.08
C LEU A 48 -37.13 40.79 -42.93
N ASP A 49 -37.12 42.04 -42.48
CA ASP A 49 -36.30 42.48 -41.36
C ASP A 49 -36.66 41.74 -40.06
N GLN A 50 -37.96 41.52 -39.80
CA GLN A 50 -38.41 40.72 -38.65
C GLN A 50 -37.94 39.26 -38.73
N LEU A 51 -38.02 38.65 -39.92
CA LEU A 51 -37.58 37.26 -40.11
C LEU A 51 -36.06 37.12 -39.95
N VAL A 52 -35.29 38.06 -40.51
CA VAL A 52 -33.82 38.08 -40.36
C VAL A 52 -33.43 38.28 -38.89
N ALA A 53 -34.07 39.21 -38.18
CA ALA A 53 -33.83 39.42 -36.76
C ALA A 53 -34.16 38.17 -35.92
N PHE A 54 -35.26 37.49 -36.23
CA PHE A 54 -35.64 36.24 -35.55
C PHE A 54 -34.62 35.12 -35.80
N VAL A 55 -34.22 34.91 -37.06
CA VAL A 55 -33.20 33.88 -37.41
C VAL A 55 -31.88 34.18 -36.72
N GLN A 56 -31.45 35.44 -36.67
CA GLN A 56 -30.23 35.86 -35.96
C GLN A 56 -30.36 35.63 -34.45
N LEU A 57 -31.51 35.93 -33.85
CA LEU A 57 -31.77 35.65 -32.43
C LEU A 57 -31.67 34.16 -32.11
N VAL A 58 -32.33 33.31 -32.91
CA VAL A 58 -32.30 31.85 -32.74
C VAL A 58 -30.88 31.31 -32.90
N SER A 59 -30.14 31.80 -33.90
CA SER A 59 -28.75 31.40 -34.11
C SER A 59 -27.86 31.77 -32.92
N ARG A 60 -27.94 33.01 -32.42
CA ARG A 60 -27.21 33.48 -31.24
C ARG A 60 -27.51 32.64 -30.00
N LEU A 61 -28.80 32.36 -29.76
CA LEU A 61 -29.23 31.53 -28.64
C LEU A 61 -28.67 30.10 -28.75
N THR A 62 -28.68 29.53 -29.96
CA THR A 62 -28.15 28.19 -30.23
C THR A 62 -26.65 28.10 -29.93
N PHE A 63 -25.86 29.09 -30.35
CA PHE A 63 -24.42 29.14 -30.03
C PHE A 63 -24.14 29.26 -28.53
N LEU A 64 -24.90 30.09 -27.81
CA LEU A 64 -24.76 30.22 -26.36
C LEU A 64 -25.10 28.92 -25.62
N ILE A 65 -26.22 28.28 -25.97
CA ILE A 65 -26.63 26.99 -25.37
C ILE A 65 -25.58 25.92 -25.66
N MET A 66 -25.12 25.82 -26.91
CA MET A 66 -24.09 24.84 -27.29
C MET A 66 -22.79 25.09 -26.52
N GLY A 67 -22.29 26.33 -26.49
CA GLY A 67 -21.09 26.68 -25.72
C GLY A 67 -21.23 26.37 -24.22
N GLY A 68 -22.38 26.68 -23.63
CA GLY A 68 -22.70 26.34 -22.24
C GLY A 68 -22.69 24.83 -21.97
N CYS A 69 -23.30 24.02 -22.84
CA CYS A 69 -23.30 22.56 -22.70
C CYS A 69 -21.89 21.96 -22.80
N PHE A 70 -21.07 22.41 -23.77
CA PHE A 70 -19.70 21.92 -23.95
C PHE A 70 -18.79 22.29 -22.78
N THR A 71 -18.91 23.51 -22.24
CA THR A 71 -18.14 23.93 -21.05
C THR A 71 -18.50 23.11 -19.82
N LEU A 72 -19.80 22.89 -19.55
CA LEU A 72 -20.26 22.10 -18.42
C LEU A 72 -19.78 20.64 -18.51
N LEU A 73 -19.88 20.05 -19.71
CA LEU A 73 -19.36 18.71 -19.98
C LEU A 73 -17.84 18.63 -19.73
N GLY A 74 -17.08 19.63 -20.17
CA GLY A 74 -15.65 19.74 -19.91
C GLY A 74 -15.29 19.82 -18.42
N ILE A 75 -16.06 20.59 -17.63
CA ILE A 75 -15.89 20.70 -16.18
C ILE A 75 -16.15 19.34 -15.50
N VAL A 76 -17.23 18.65 -15.88
CA VAL A 76 -17.56 17.32 -15.34
C VAL A 76 -16.43 16.33 -15.65
N PHE A 77 -15.90 16.33 -16.87
CA PHE A 77 -14.77 15.47 -17.22
C PHE A 77 -13.50 15.83 -16.47
N MET A 78 -13.18 17.11 -16.29
CA MET A 78 -12.04 17.53 -15.47
C MET A 78 -12.20 17.07 -14.02
N PHE A 79 -13.39 17.18 -13.43
CA PHE A 79 -13.67 16.69 -12.08
C PHE A 79 -13.49 15.17 -11.98
N LEU A 80 -14.04 14.40 -12.93
CA LEU A 80 -13.86 12.95 -12.98
C LEU A 80 -12.39 12.55 -13.13
N LEU A 81 -11.63 13.27 -13.96
CA LEU A 81 -10.20 13.08 -14.11
C LEU A 81 -9.44 13.42 -12.84
N ALA A 82 -9.78 14.52 -12.18
CA ALA A 82 -9.19 14.90 -10.90
C ALA A 82 -9.45 13.81 -9.86
N VAL A 83 -10.68 13.31 -9.73
CA VAL A 83 -11.01 12.20 -8.82
C VAL A 83 -10.25 10.92 -9.19
N MET A 84 -10.15 10.59 -10.48
CA MET A 84 -9.41 9.41 -10.93
C MET A 84 -7.90 9.53 -10.71
N LEU A 85 -7.32 10.72 -10.89
CA LEU A 85 -5.90 11.01 -10.62
C LEU A 85 -5.64 11.08 -9.11
N TRP A 86 -6.64 11.50 -8.33
CA TRP A 86 -6.59 11.57 -6.87
C TRP A 86 -6.70 10.19 -6.22
N GLN A 87 -7.40 9.23 -6.84
CA GLN A 87 -7.37 7.82 -6.43
C GLN A 87 -5.92 7.32 -6.53
N GLY A 88 -5.19 7.48 -5.42
CA GLY A 88 -3.74 7.52 -5.36
C GLY A 88 -3.07 6.38 -6.11
N GLN A 89 -1.97 6.71 -6.78
CA GLN A 89 -1.12 5.69 -7.38
C GLN A 89 -0.71 4.69 -6.30
N GLN A 90 -1.06 3.42 -6.50
CA GLN A 90 -0.58 2.34 -5.66
C GLN A 90 0.95 2.31 -5.76
N ARG A 91 1.64 2.60 -4.66
CA ARG A 91 3.10 2.52 -4.62
C ARG A 91 3.47 1.12 -4.16
N VAL A 92 4.25 0.43 -4.97
CA VAL A 92 4.75 -0.90 -4.65
C VAL A 92 6.26 -0.79 -4.45
N TYR A 93 6.69 -1.05 -3.23
CA TYR A 93 8.10 -1.13 -2.87
C TYR A 93 8.51 -2.59 -2.96
N LEU A 94 9.58 -2.88 -3.70
CA LEU A 94 10.18 -4.20 -3.79
C LEU A 94 11.38 -4.27 -2.85
N GLY A 95 11.43 -5.30 -2.01
CA GLY A 95 12.63 -5.72 -1.28
C GLY A 95 13.06 -7.11 -1.72
N GLU A 96 14.24 -7.56 -1.28
CA GLU A 96 14.79 -8.85 -1.69
C GLU A 96 13.94 -10.06 -1.24
N LYS A 97 13.28 -9.94 -0.08
CA LYS A 97 12.48 -11.02 0.54
C LYS A 97 10.95 -10.81 0.44
N GLY A 98 10.51 -9.71 -0.16
CA GLY A 98 9.12 -9.25 -0.02
C GLY A 98 8.76 -8.10 -0.92
N PHE A 99 7.47 -7.78 -1.02
CA PHE A 99 7.03 -6.48 -1.54
C PHE A 99 6.03 -5.85 -0.58
N ILE A 100 6.04 -4.52 -0.52
CA ILE A 100 5.09 -3.72 0.24
C ILE A 100 4.26 -2.94 -0.75
N SER A 101 2.96 -3.21 -0.76
CA SER A 101 2.00 -2.39 -1.45
C SER A 101 1.43 -1.36 -0.48
N ASP A 102 1.88 -0.11 -0.58
CA ASP A 102 1.18 1.01 0.07
C ASP A 102 -0.07 1.33 -0.75
N ARG A 103 -1.22 0.86 -0.26
CA ARG A 103 -2.54 1.26 -0.77
C ARG A 103 -3.08 2.33 0.16
N ARG A 104 -2.75 3.59 -0.11
CA ARG A 104 -3.42 4.73 0.52
C ARG A 104 -4.91 4.71 0.16
N GLN A 105 -5.73 4.09 1.00
CA GLN A 105 -7.16 4.32 0.98
C GLN A 105 -7.40 5.63 1.71
N ILE A 106 -7.67 6.69 0.95
CA ILE A 106 -8.21 7.92 1.53
C ILE A 106 -9.69 7.62 1.75
N GLU A 107 -10.03 7.12 2.94
CA GLU A 107 -11.42 7.15 3.39
C GLU A 107 -11.81 8.63 3.55
N THR A 108 -12.83 9.01 2.80
CA THR A 108 -13.41 10.36 2.76
C THR A 108 -13.64 10.91 4.16
N ALA A 109 -13.08 12.11 4.36
CA ALA A 109 -13.08 12.96 5.55
C ALA A 109 -14.25 12.79 6.54
N VAL A 110 -14.08 12.02 7.61
CA VAL A 110 -14.64 12.33 8.96
C VAL A 110 -13.73 11.87 10.10
N ARG A 111 -12.86 10.87 9.92
CA ARG A 111 -11.89 10.47 10.96
C ARG A 111 -10.65 9.91 10.31
N TRP A 112 -9.52 10.58 10.48
CA TRP A 112 -8.22 10.15 9.98
C TRP A 112 -7.76 8.87 10.69
N LYS A 113 -8.29 7.72 10.28
CA LYS A 113 -7.64 6.43 10.50
C LYS A 113 -6.90 6.10 9.23
N VAL A 114 -5.62 6.45 9.21
CA VAL A 114 -4.69 5.91 8.20
C VAL A 114 -4.43 4.47 8.60
N GLU A 115 -5.33 3.56 8.25
CA GLU A 115 -5.04 2.13 8.25
C GLU A 115 -4.20 1.86 6.99
N THR A 116 -2.92 2.22 7.01
CA THR A 116 -1.95 1.71 6.05
C THR A 116 -1.85 0.21 6.27
N ALA A 117 -2.62 -0.54 5.48
CA ALA A 117 -2.53 -1.99 5.43
C ALA A 117 -1.21 -2.38 4.75
N VAL A 118 -0.11 -2.37 5.52
CA VAL A 118 1.18 -2.91 5.10
C VAL A 118 1.05 -4.42 5.11
N ARG A 119 0.82 -5.02 3.95
CA ARG A 119 0.81 -6.47 3.81
C ARG A 119 2.19 -6.93 3.36
N TRP A 120 2.91 -7.63 4.24
CA TRP A 120 4.12 -8.35 3.87
C TRP A 120 3.72 -9.67 3.22
N GLU A 121 4.01 -9.84 1.93
CA GLU A 121 3.90 -11.14 1.26
C GLU A 121 5.31 -11.62 0.93
N ALA A 122 5.63 -12.85 1.36
CA ALA A 122 6.87 -13.51 0.98
C ALA A 122 6.89 -13.72 -0.54
N VAL A 123 7.96 -13.24 -1.18
CA VAL A 123 8.17 -13.41 -2.62
C VAL A 123 8.75 -14.81 -2.82
N GLN A 124 8.07 -15.63 -3.62
CA GLN A 124 8.54 -16.96 -4.00
C GLN A 124 9.46 -16.89 -5.22
N GLU A 125 9.11 -16.06 -6.19
CA GLU A 125 9.83 -16.01 -7.46
C GLU A 125 9.69 -14.63 -8.10
N ILE A 126 10.81 -14.08 -8.59
CA ILE A 126 10.83 -12.88 -9.43
C ILE A 126 11.25 -13.31 -10.83
N ARG A 127 10.31 -13.34 -11.78
CA ARG A 127 10.59 -13.59 -13.20
C ARG A 127 10.59 -12.30 -13.97
N GLN A 128 11.70 -11.98 -14.63
CA GLN A 128 11.72 -10.92 -15.63
C GLN A 128 11.21 -11.48 -16.95
N SER A 129 10.10 -10.94 -17.46
CA SER A 129 9.52 -11.31 -18.75
C SER A 129 9.48 -10.10 -19.67
N VAL A 130 9.91 -10.31 -20.91
CA VAL A 130 9.87 -9.28 -21.95
C VAL A 130 8.64 -9.55 -22.80
N PHE A 131 7.68 -8.64 -22.76
CA PHE A 131 6.45 -8.73 -23.55
C PHE A 131 6.57 -7.86 -24.79
N PHE A 132 6.29 -8.44 -25.96
CA PHE A 132 6.16 -7.70 -27.21
C PHE A 132 4.68 -7.32 -27.40
N SER A 133 4.36 -6.03 -27.33
CA SER A 133 3.01 -5.53 -27.58
C SER A 133 3.05 -4.43 -28.62
N LYS A 134 2.38 -4.66 -29.76
CA LYS A 134 2.15 -3.68 -30.84
C LYS A 134 3.40 -2.81 -31.11
N SER A 135 4.50 -3.44 -31.53
CA SER A 135 5.79 -2.81 -31.88
C SER A 135 6.62 -2.20 -30.73
N LYS A 136 6.21 -2.37 -29.48
CA LYS A 136 7.03 -1.96 -28.31
C LYS A 136 7.41 -3.18 -27.49
N THR A 137 8.69 -3.31 -27.21
CA THR A 137 9.23 -4.23 -26.23
C THR A 137 9.01 -3.62 -24.85
N LYS A 138 8.30 -4.31 -23.96
CA LYS A 138 8.13 -3.90 -22.57
C LYS A 138 8.75 -4.95 -21.67
N SER A 139 9.77 -4.54 -20.91
CA SER A 139 10.28 -5.37 -19.83
C SER A 139 9.36 -5.26 -18.61
N VAL A 140 8.90 -6.40 -18.11
CA VAL A 140 8.04 -6.49 -16.93
C VAL A 140 8.67 -7.48 -15.96
N ARG A 141 8.69 -7.15 -14.68
CA ARG A 141 9.06 -8.08 -13.60
C ARG A 141 7.78 -8.65 -13.01
N GLN A 142 7.56 -9.93 -13.18
CA GLN A 142 6.52 -10.68 -12.51
C GLN A 142 7.04 -11.14 -11.15
N VAL A 143 6.41 -10.66 -10.08
CA VAL A 143 6.68 -11.05 -8.71
C VAL A 143 5.57 -12.00 -8.28
N THR A 144 5.92 -13.26 -8.03
CA THR A 144 4.99 -14.29 -7.58
C THR A 144 5.14 -14.48 -6.07
N SER A 145 4.03 -14.37 -5.36
CA SER A 145 3.88 -14.68 -3.94
C SER A 145 3.08 -15.97 -3.78
N VAL A 146 3.05 -16.50 -2.55
CA VAL A 146 2.25 -17.67 -2.16
C VAL A 146 0.77 -17.54 -2.57
N SER A 147 0.22 -16.31 -2.57
CA SER A 147 -1.22 -16.07 -2.75
C SER A 147 -1.59 -15.26 -4.00
N SER A 148 -0.63 -14.63 -4.65
CA SER A 148 -0.89 -13.73 -5.78
C SER A 148 0.34 -13.59 -6.67
N TYR A 149 0.16 -13.02 -7.86
CA TYR A 149 1.28 -12.52 -8.65
C TYR A 149 1.03 -11.06 -9.03
N MET A 150 2.09 -10.27 -9.09
CA MET A 150 2.06 -8.87 -9.47
C MET A 150 3.00 -8.62 -10.63
N LEU A 151 2.57 -7.83 -11.62
CA LEU A 151 3.38 -7.42 -12.75
C LEU A 151 3.85 -5.99 -12.53
N ILE A 152 5.16 -5.79 -12.43
CA ILE A 152 5.80 -4.50 -12.19
C ILE A 152 6.50 -4.07 -13.49
N PRO A 153 6.05 -3.00 -14.16
CA PRO A 153 6.72 -2.50 -15.35
C PRO A 153 8.15 -2.09 -15.01
N ALA A 154 9.14 -2.58 -15.76
CA ALA A 154 10.54 -2.21 -15.54
C ALA A 154 10.86 -0.80 -16.08
N GLU A 155 10.01 -0.28 -16.96
CA GLU A 155 10.18 1.02 -17.59
C GLU A 155 9.29 2.07 -16.90
N GLY A 156 9.89 2.81 -15.97
CA GLY A 156 9.27 3.92 -15.28
C GLY A 156 10.10 4.35 -14.08
N LYS A 157 10.54 5.61 -14.05
CA LYS A 157 11.14 6.24 -12.86
C LYS A 157 10.21 6.02 -11.67
N GLN A 158 10.53 5.11 -10.75
CA GLN A 158 10.16 5.09 -9.31
C GLN A 158 10.17 3.72 -8.64
N CYS A 159 10.70 2.66 -9.25
CA CYS A 159 11.28 1.60 -8.40
C CYS A 159 12.67 2.07 -7.96
N SER A 160 12.73 3.01 -7.01
CA SER A 160 13.94 3.16 -6.21
C SER A 160 14.05 1.88 -5.39
N ILE A 161 14.81 0.93 -5.93
CA ILE A 161 15.30 -0.20 -5.17
C ILE A 161 16.23 0.44 -4.14
N SER A 162 15.68 0.82 -2.98
CA SER A 162 16.53 0.95 -1.79
C SER A 162 17.14 -0.43 -1.61
N ALA A 163 18.46 -0.49 -1.42
CA ALA A 163 19.16 -1.77 -1.36
C ALA A 163 18.55 -2.66 -0.27
N GLU A 164 18.04 -2.07 0.82
CA GLU A 164 17.41 -2.80 1.91
C GLU A 164 16.33 -1.92 2.58
N PRO A 165 15.09 -1.87 2.06
CA PRO A 165 14.02 -1.11 2.72
C PRO A 165 13.51 -1.82 3.99
N GLY A 166 13.93 -3.06 4.22
CA GLY A 166 13.51 -3.89 5.35
C GLY A 166 13.77 -3.21 6.70
N PRO A 167 15.02 -2.89 7.05
CA PRO A 167 15.36 -2.26 8.33
C PRO A 167 14.63 -0.95 8.59
N GLU A 168 14.53 -0.05 7.61
CA GLU A 168 13.83 1.24 7.77
C GLU A 168 12.33 1.03 8.05
N ILE A 169 11.71 0.07 7.38
CA ILE A 169 10.30 -0.24 7.55
C ILE A 169 10.05 -0.95 8.86
N GLU A 170 10.90 -1.92 9.22
CA GLU A 170 10.85 -2.59 10.52
C GLU A 170 11.01 -1.58 11.65
N GLN A 171 11.93 -0.63 11.53
CA GLN A 171 12.12 0.44 12.50
C GLN A 171 10.88 1.35 12.58
N ALA A 172 10.32 1.77 11.43
CA ALA A 172 9.12 2.61 11.41
C ALA A 172 7.88 1.91 11.98
N VAL A 173 7.68 0.64 11.65
CA VAL A 173 6.59 -0.19 12.18
C VAL A 173 6.79 -0.42 13.68
N THR A 174 8.02 -0.70 14.12
CA THR A 174 8.35 -0.86 15.54
C THR A 174 8.09 0.42 16.31
N ALA A 175 8.58 1.57 15.83
CA ALA A 175 8.34 2.87 16.46
C ALA A 175 6.84 3.20 16.59
N TYR A 176 6.03 2.82 15.60
CA TYR A 176 4.60 3.03 15.63
C TYR A 176 3.86 2.07 16.60
N LEU A 177 4.26 0.80 16.67
CA LEU A 177 3.59 -0.22 17.47
C LEU A 177 4.06 -0.27 18.93
N LEU A 178 5.29 0.13 19.20
CA LEU A 178 5.93 0.00 20.52
C LEU A 178 5.15 0.68 21.65
N PRO A 179 4.65 1.93 21.53
CA PRO A 179 3.92 2.58 22.63
C PRO A 179 2.69 1.78 23.06
N ARG A 180 1.93 1.25 22.10
CA ARG A 180 0.74 0.43 22.36
C ARG A 180 1.10 -0.96 22.89
N ALA A 181 2.20 -1.55 22.44
CA ALA A 181 2.69 -2.80 22.99
C ALA A 181 3.07 -2.62 24.46
N LEU A 182 3.81 -1.57 24.80
CA LEU A 182 4.17 -1.22 26.18
C LEU A 182 2.94 -0.98 27.05
N GLU A 183 1.95 -0.20 26.58
CA GLU A 183 0.70 0.02 27.32
C GLU A 183 -0.03 -1.29 27.63
N ASN A 184 -0.14 -2.19 26.65
CA ASN A 184 -0.76 -3.51 26.87
C ASN A 184 0.04 -4.36 27.84
N TYR A 185 1.37 -4.36 27.74
CA TYR A 185 2.26 -5.09 28.64
C TYR A 185 2.12 -4.60 30.09
N GLN A 186 2.16 -3.27 30.30
CA GLN A 186 1.99 -2.63 31.60
C GLN A 186 0.59 -2.86 32.18
N ALA A 187 -0.43 -3.01 31.33
CA ALA A 187 -1.77 -3.41 31.75
C ALA A 187 -1.89 -4.91 32.12
N GLY A 188 -0.78 -5.65 32.16
CA GLY A 188 -0.75 -7.09 32.47
C GLY A 188 -1.29 -7.97 31.36
N LYS A 189 -1.47 -7.44 30.13
CA LYS A 189 -1.92 -8.26 29.00
C LYS A 189 -0.74 -9.00 28.41
N THR A 190 -0.99 -10.28 28.16
CA THR A 190 -0.08 -11.14 27.43
C THR A 190 0.04 -10.73 25.96
N LEU A 191 1.27 -10.58 25.47
CA LEU A 191 1.57 -10.21 24.08
C LEU A 191 2.14 -11.42 23.33
N SER A 192 1.48 -11.83 22.25
CA SER A 192 1.93 -12.96 21.43
C SER A 192 2.64 -12.49 20.17
N PHE A 193 3.82 -13.03 19.95
CA PHE A 193 4.68 -12.84 18.79
C PHE A 193 4.88 -14.18 18.06
N GLY A 194 3.82 -14.98 17.92
CA GLY A 194 3.92 -16.33 17.34
C GLY A 194 4.35 -17.35 18.39
N TRP A 195 5.55 -17.91 18.23
CA TRP A 195 6.07 -18.92 19.18
C TRP A 195 6.52 -18.33 20.53
N LEU A 196 6.66 -17.01 20.60
CA LEU A 196 7.03 -16.31 21.81
C LEU A 196 5.84 -15.52 22.33
N THR A 197 5.62 -15.62 23.62
CA THR A 197 4.58 -14.91 24.34
C THR A 197 5.21 -14.19 25.53
N LEU A 198 4.93 -12.90 25.69
CA LEU A 198 5.53 -12.04 26.70
C LEU A 198 4.46 -11.60 27.70
N ASP A 199 4.76 -11.69 28.99
CA ASP A 199 3.93 -11.15 30.07
C ASP A 199 4.79 -10.54 31.19
N ASN A 200 4.14 -10.07 32.26
CA ASN A 200 4.84 -9.45 33.39
C ASN A 200 5.70 -10.43 34.23
N GLN A 201 5.55 -11.75 34.04
CA GLN A 201 6.33 -12.76 34.76
C GLN A 201 7.57 -13.19 33.96
N GLY A 202 7.46 -13.28 32.63
CA GLY A 202 8.56 -13.75 31.82
C GLY A 202 8.25 -13.94 30.33
N LEU A 203 9.07 -14.80 29.72
CA LEU A 203 8.95 -15.31 28.38
C LEU A 203 8.31 -16.69 28.40
N HIS A 204 7.26 -16.88 27.61
CA HIS A 204 6.63 -18.17 27.37
C HIS A 204 6.89 -18.63 25.94
N LEU A 205 7.33 -19.87 25.77
CA LEU A 205 7.35 -20.56 24.50
C LEU A 205 5.99 -21.21 24.31
N THR A 206 5.25 -20.77 23.31
CA THR A 206 3.95 -21.35 22.97
C THR A 206 4.11 -22.16 21.68
N PRO A 207 4.62 -23.42 21.76
CA PRO A 207 4.64 -24.30 20.61
C PRO A 207 3.17 -24.59 20.25
N GLU A 208 2.69 -23.92 19.21
CA GLU A 208 1.36 -24.08 18.61
C GLU A 208 0.15 -23.58 19.41
N GLN A 209 -0.23 -22.33 19.13
CA GLN A 209 -1.51 -22.13 18.43
C GLN A 209 -1.17 -21.71 17.01
N THR A 210 -0.81 -22.68 16.16
CA THR A 210 -0.87 -22.45 14.72
C THR A 210 -2.26 -21.93 14.42
N PHE A 211 -2.35 -20.69 13.92
CA PHE A 211 -3.58 -20.15 13.37
C PHE A 211 -4.24 -21.26 12.57
N GLY A 212 -5.42 -21.73 13.00
CA GLY A 212 -6.22 -22.77 12.37
C GLY A 212 -6.76 -22.35 10.99
N ARG A 213 -5.97 -21.60 10.23
CA ARG A 213 -6.19 -21.29 8.84
C ARG A 213 -5.97 -22.59 8.09
N LYS A 214 -7.07 -23.31 7.85
CA LYS A 214 -7.18 -24.47 6.96
C LYS A 214 -6.17 -24.36 5.80
N LEU A 215 -5.01 -25.00 5.96
CA LEU A 215 -3.99 -25.16 4.93
C LEU A 215 -4.43 -26.21 3.88
N THR A 216 -5.73 -26.31 3.60
CA THR A 216 -6.27 -27.18 2.54
C THR A 216 -5.79 -26.74 1.16
N VAL A 217 -5.34 -25.48 1.00
CA VAL A 217 -4.77 -24.98 -0.26
C VAL A 217 -3.31 -25.43 -0.45
N LEU A 218 -2.54 -25.64 0.62
CA LEU A 218 -1.12 -26.04 0.54
C LEU A 218 -0.92 -27.55 0.30
N LYS A 219 -1.94 -28.38 0.51
CA LYS A 219 -1.92 -29.83 0.15
C LYS A 219 -1.81 -30.11 -1.36
N LYS A 220 -2.04 -29.12 -2.22
CA LYS A 220 -1.98 -29.28 -3.69
C LYS A 220 -0.67 -28.82 -4.32
N LEU A 221 0.28 -28.29 -3.54
CA LEU A 221 1.59 -27.92 -4.07
C LEU A 221 2.52 -29.14 -4.04
N PRO A 222 3.26 -29.42 -5.14
CA PRO A 222 4.16 -30.57 -5.22
C PRO A 222 5.20 -30.51 -4.10
N ALA A 223 5.46 -31.69 -3.54
CA ALA A 223 6.17 -31.93 -2.28
C ALA A 223 7.55 -31.25 -2.20
N VAL A 224 7.56 -30.01 -1.72
CA VAL A 224 8.73 -29.47 -1.02
C VAL A 224 8.39 -29.54 0.46
N ALA A 225 8.61 -30.72 1.04
CA ALA A 225 8.57 -30.93 2.48
C ALA A 225 9.80 -30.23 3.08
N HIS A 226 9.76 -28.89 3.16
CA HIS A 226 10.64 -28.18 4.06
C HIS A 226 10.26 -28.65 5.46
N ALA A 227 11.09 -29.50 6.06
CA ALA A 227 10.98 -29.81 7.47
C ALA A 227 10.97 -28.47 8.21
N LEU A 228 9.83 -28.12 8.82
CA LEU A 228 9.71 -26.91 9.63
C LEU A 228 10.90 -26.92 10.62
N PRO A 229 11.73 -25.88 10.63
CA PRO A 229 12.86 -25.82 11.55
C PRO A 229 12.30 -26.02 12.97
N LYS A 230 12.67 -27.15 13.58
CA LYS A 230 12.21 -27.51 14.92
C LYS A 230 12.84 -26.55 15.91
N LEU A 231 12.06 -26.13 16.90
CA LEU A 231 12.56 -25.44 18.09
C LEU A 231 13.72 -26.25 18.67
N GLN A 232 14.84 -25.58 18.97
CA GLN A 232 16.00 -26.19 19.61
C GLN A 232 16.28 -25.50 20.93
N GLY A 233 17.03 -26.15 21.82
CA GLY A 233 17.42 -25.60 23.12
C GLY A 233 17.12 -26.55 24.27
N LEU A 234 17.66 -26.21 25.45
CA LEU A 234 17.52 -27.02 26.66
C LEU A 234 16.05 -27.08 27.14
N CYS A 235 15.31 -25.99 26.93
CA CYS A 235 13.90 -25.87 27.28
C CYS A 235 13.03 -26.89 26.53
N VAL A 236 13.34 -27.15 25.25
CA VAL A 236 12.60 -28.09 24.39
C VAL A 236 12.82 -29.53 24.84
N ALA A 237 14.04 -29.85 25.24
CA ALA A 237 14.39 -31.19 25.74
C ALA A 237 13.81 -31.47 27.13
N SER A 238 13.63 -30.42 27.94
CA SER A 238 13.12 -30.52 29.32
C SER A 238 11.61 -30.31 29.45
N GLY A 239 10.94 -29.76 28.42
CA GLY A 239 9.54 -29.34 28.49
C GLY A 239 9.32 -28.05 29.30
N GLU A 240 10.39 -27.33 29.65
CA GLU A 240 10.31 -26.02 30.30
C GLU A 240 9.88 -24.99 29.26
N HIS A 241 8.65 -24.50 29.31
CA HIS A 241 8.13 -23.53 28.35
C HIS A 241 8.09 -22.09 28.89
N PHE A 242 8.59 -21.86 30.10
CA PHE A 242 8.53 -20.56 30.76
C PHE A 242 9.92 -20.16 31.28
N LEU A 243 10.32 -18.91 31.00
CA LEU A 243 11.56 -18.31 31.49
C LEU A 243 11.24 -17.00 32.22
N PRO A 244 11.35 -16.95 33.55
CA PRO A 244 11.23 -15.72 34.32
C PRO A 244 12.21 -14.64 33.83
N TRP A 245 11.79 -13.38 33.87
CA TRP A 245 12.64 -12.25 33.44
C TRP A 245 13.98 -12.19 34.20
N GLU A 246 13.95 -12.44 35.50
CA GLU A 246 15.14 -12.48 36.35
C GLU A 246 16.16 -13.55 35.95
N ASN A 247 15.72 -14.60 35.26
CA ASN A 247 16.55 -15.72 34.80
C ASN A 247 17.05 -15.55 33.36
N LEU A 248 16.54 -14.58 32.61
CA LEU A 248 17.05 -14.28 31.26
C LEU A 248 18.43 -13.63 31.37
N ALA A 249 19.45 -14.27 30.79
CA ALA A 249 20.82 -13.77 30.79
C ALA A 249 21.06 -12.79 29.63
N CYS A 250 20.72 -13.23 28.43
CA CYS A 250 20.87 -12.45 27.21
C CYS A 250 20.02 -13.07 26.10
N TYR A 251 19.81 -12.29 25.05
CA TYR A 251 19.16 -12.69 23.82
C TYR A 251 19.82 -11.99 22.64
N TRP A 252 19.83 -12.64 21.48
CA TRP A 252 20.39 -12.09 20.26
C TRP A 252 19.85 -12.82 19.04
N ILE A 253 19.97 -12.21 17.86
CA ILE A 253 19.77 -12.89 16.58
C ILE A 253 21.08 -13.58 16.21
N ASP A 254 21.02 -14.83 15.78
CA ASP A 254 22.19 -15.59 15.32
C ASP A 254 22.91 -14.90 14.15
N GLU A 255 24.18 -15.25 13.92
CA GLU A 255 25.01 -14.63 12.87
C GLU A 255 24.41 -14.80 11.47
N ALA A 256 23.61 -15.86 11.26
CA ALA A 256 22.94 -16.13 10.01
C ALA A 256 21.65 -15.30 9.82
N GLY A 257 21.17 -14.59 10.84
CA GLY A 257 19.97 -13.78 10.76
C GLY A 257 18.68 -14.59 10.63
N ASN A 258 18.65 -15.82 11.13
CA ASN A 258 17.58 -16.80 10.92
C ASN A 258 16.91 -17.25 12.22
N ALA A 259 17.53 -17.07 13.39
CA ALA A 259 17.00 -17.50 14.67
C ALA A 259 17.24 -16.50 15.81
N LEU A 260 16.26 -16.37 16.69
CA LEU A 260 16.37 -15.71 17.98
C LEU A 260 16.87 -16.70 19.02
N VAL A 261 18.05 -16.42 19.57
CA VAL A 261 18.70 -17.21 20.62
C VAL A 261 18.44 -16.58 21.97
N LEU A 262 17.98 -17.38 22.92
CA LEU A 262 17.69 -16.99 24.31
C LEU A 262 18.59 -17.80 25.25
N SER A 263 19.23 -17.14 26.22
CA SER A 263 20.10 -17.78 27.22
C SER A 263 19.60 -17.54 28.65
N LYS A 264 19.72 -18.55 29.50
CA LYS A 264 19.33 -18.54 30.91
C LYS A 264 20.56 -18.35 31.81
N LYS A 265 20.43 -17.54 32.86
CA LYS A 265 21.53 -17.24 33.79
C LYS A 265 22.07 -18.51 34.44
N GLY A 266 23.40 -18.63 34.49
CA GLY A 266 24.08 -19.79 35.07
C GLY A 266 24.17 -21.01 34.15
N GLU A 267 23.54 -20.99 32.97
CA GLU A 267 23.60 -22.09 32.01
C GLU A 267 24.57 -21.78 30.86
N ARG A 268 25.40 -22.77 30.49
CA ARG A 268 26.30 -22.65 29.32
C ARG A 268 25.59 -22.88 27.99
N LYS A 269 24.43 -23.53 28.01
CA LYS A 269 23.63 -23.86 26.82
C LYS A 269 22.55 -22.81 26.61
N HIS A 270 22.13 -22.64 25.36
CA HIS A 270 20.99 -21.80 25.04
C HIS A 270 19.72 -22.41 25.65
N TRP A 271 18.92 -21.56 26.29
CA TRP A 271 17.61 -21.94 26.80
C TRP A 271 16.71 -22.33 25.62
N ALA A 272 16.59 -21.44 24.62
CA ALA A 272 15.80 -21.66 23.41
C ALA A 272 16.46 -21.04 22.18
N ILE A 273 16.23 -21.65 21.02
CA ILE A 273 16.58 -21.15 19.69
C ILE A 273 15.29 -21.19 18.87
N VAL A 274 14.73 -20.02 18.60
CA VAL A 274 13.43 -19.83 17.92
C VAL A 274 13.68 -19.31 16.51
N PRO A 275 13.30 -20.03 15.44
CA PRO A 275 13.40 -19.51 14.08
C PRO A 275 12.67 -18.17 13.93
N LEU A 276 13.30 -17.16 13.32
CA LEU A 276 12.71 -15.82 13.17
C LEU A 276 11.43 -15.83 12.34
N GLU A 277 11.28 -16.77 11.41
CA GLU A 277 10.04 -17.00 10.65
C GLU A 277 8.83 -17.33 11.55
N GLN A 278 9.10 -17.84 12.77
CA GLN A 278 8.11 -18.20 13.77
C GLN A 278 7.85 -17.07 14.79
N VAL A 279 8.61 -15.98 14.71
CA VAL A 279 8.47 -14.81 15.56
C VAL A 279 7.79 -13.69 14.75
N ALA A 280 6.56 -13.35 15.12
CA ALA A 280 5.87 -12.23 14.48
C ALA A 280 6.57 -10.92 14.88
N ASN A 281 6.99 -10.11 13.89
CA ASN A 281 7.66 -8.82 14.12
C ASN A 281 8.83 -8.90 15.14
N PRO A 282 9.95 -9.54 14.78
CA PRO A 282 11.08 -9.76 15.69
C PRO A 282 11.69 -8.44 16.19
N ALA A 283 11.74 -7.39 15.37
CA ALA A 283 12.24 -6.08 15.79
C ALA A 283 11.43 -5.49 16.95
N LEU A 284 10.09 -5.53 16.88
CA LEU A 284 9.22 -5.09 17.98
C LEU A 284 9.39 -5.98 19.22
N CYS A 285 9.48 -7.30 19.05
CA CYS A 285 9.68 -8.24 20.16
C CYS A 285 10.99 -7.93 20.92
N LEU A 286 12.11 -7.78 20.20
CA LEU A 286 13.42 -7.48 20.78
C LEU A 286 13.44 -6.11 21.47
N THR A 287 12.90 -5.08 20.81
CA THR A 287 12.81 -3.73 21.37
C THR A 287 11.98 -3.71 22.65
N LEU A 288 10.92 -4.52 22.70
CA LEU A 288 10.08 -4.64 23.89
C LEU A 288 10.84 -5.35 25.03
N ILE A 289 11.57 -6.44 24.74
CA ILE A 289 12.42 -7.12 25.73
C ILE A 289 13.50 -6.15 26.26
N ASP A 290 14.16 -5.38 25.39
CA ASP A 290 15.14 -4.36 25.80
C ASP A 290 14.53 -3.34 26.76
N THR A 291 13.33 -2.87 26.42
CA THR A 291 12.63 -1.88 27.23
C THR A 291 12.22 -2.45 28.59
N ILE A 292 11.81 -3.72 28.65
CA ILE A 292 11.45 -4.39 29.91
C ILE A 292 12.68 -4.60 30.80
N LEU A 293 13.81 -5.03 30.23
CA LEU A 293 15.01 -5.36 31.01
C LEU A 293 15.80 -4.12 31.45
N TYR A 294 15.80 -3.06 30.65
CA TYR A 294 16.68 -1.89 30.86
C TYR A 294 15.94 -0.56 31.06
N GLY A 295 14.62 -0.51 30.86
CA GLY A 295 13.82 0.72 30.88
C GLY A 295 13.98 1.57 32.14
N ASP A 296 14.02 0.93 33.31
CA ASP A 296 14.11 1.64 34.61
C ASP A 296 15.48 2.30 34.86
N THR A 297 16.54 1.87 34.16
CA THR A 297 17.89 2.36 34.43
C THR A 297 18.24 3.68 33.72
N ARG A 298 17.48 4.10 32.70
CA ARG A 298 17.83 5.28 31.89
C ARG A 298 17.27 6.61 32.39
N GLU A 299 16.26 6.62 33.25
CA GLU A 299 15.73 7.88 33.82
C GLU A 299 16.49 8.37 35.07
N SER A 300 17.47 7.60 35.55
CA SER A 300 18.25 7.92 36.76
C SER A 300 19.72 8.30 36.51
N ALA A 301 20.14 8.39 35.25
CA ALA A 301 21.49 8.79 34.81
C ALA A 301 21.44 10.10 34.01
#